data_AF-A0A971V1N4-F1
#
_entry.id   AF-A0A971V1N4-F1
#
_cell.length_a   1.000
_cell.length_b   1.000
_cell.length_c   1.000
_cell.angle_alpha   90.00
_cell.angle_beta   90.00
_cell.angle_gamma   90.00
#
_symmetry.space_group_name_H-M   'P 1'
#
loop_
_entity.id
_entity.type
_entity.pdbx_description
1 polymer ?
#
loop_
_entity_poly.entity_id
_entity_poly.type
_entity_poly.pdbx_seq_one_letter_code
_entity_poly.pdbx_strand_id
1 'polypeptide(L)' 'MDTLPNRYRLILASNSPRRRELLAGIDVEYEILTLPDIDESYPDDIPHEEIPEYLAKKKAAAYIPLMRDDTL' A
#
# COMPACT_ATOMS: atom_id res chain seq x y z
N MET A 1 15.87 6.09 21.09
CA MET A 1 14.67 6.34 20.28
C MET A 1 13.82 5.11 20.47
N ASP A 2 12.91 5.17 21.43
CA ASP A 2 11.99 4.07 21.72
C ASP A 2 10.90 4.10 20.64
N THR A 3 11.04 3.25 19.63
CA THR A 3 9.96 3.01 18.68
C THR A 3 8.76 2.49 19.48
N LEU A 4 7.60 3.13 19.29
CA LEU A 4 6.35 2.69 19.92
C LEU A 4 6.18 1.18 19.67
N PRO A 5 5.72 0.39 20.65
CA PRO A 5 5.51 -1.05 20.44
C PRO A 5 4.53 -1.22 19.28
N ASN A 6 5.06 -1.58 18.12
CA ASN A 6 4.34 -1.58 16.86
C ASN A 6 3.42 -2.81 16.91
N ARG A 7 2.19 -2.59 17.39
CA ARG A 7 1.16 -3.62 17.51
C ARG A 7 0.78 -4.22 16.15
N TYR A 8 1.13 -3.51 15.08
CA TYR A 8 0.87 -3.89 13.72
C TYR A 8 2.12 -3.75 12.86
N ARG A 9 2.23 -4.65 11.90
CA ARG A 9 3.26 -4.70 10.89
C ARG A 9 2.80 -3.89 9.69
N LEU A 10 3.33 -2.67 9.54
CA LEU A 10 2.97 -1.78 8.45
C LEU A 10 3.58 -2.27 7.14
N ILE A 11 2.75 -2.44 6.10
CA ILE A 11 3.24 -2.85 4.78
C ILE A 11 2.98 -1.74 3.75
N LEU A 12 4.06 -1.26 3.14
CA LEU A 12 4.01 -0.38 1.99
C LEU A 12 3.83 -1.19 0.70
N ALA A 13 2.56 -1.38 0.32
CA ALA A 13 2.08 -2.00 -0.91
C ALA A 13 2.29 -1.13 -2.18
N SER A 14 3.42 -0.43 -2.30
CA SER A 14 3.68 0.51 -3.39
C SER A 14 5.15 0.59 -3.76
N ASN A 15 5.45 0.40 -5.05
CA ASN A 15 6.78 0.59 -5.60
C ASN A 15 7.11 2.06 -5.99
N SER A 16 6.25 3.02 -5.64
CA SER A 16 6.48 4.44 -5.95
C SER A 16 7.58 5.03 -5.04
N PRO A 17 8.67 5.58 -5.60
CA PRO A 17 9.74 6.22 -4.81
C PRO A 17 9.22 7.38 -3.95
N ARG A 18 8.28 8.17 -4.48
CA ARG A 18 7.68 9.31 -3.77
C ARG A 18 6.94 8.90 -2.49
N ARG A 19 6.27 7.73 -2.48
CA ARG A 19 5.59 7.24 -1.27
C ARG A 19 6.57 6.76 -0.20
N ARG A 20 7.70 6.18 -0.62
CA ARG A 20 8.79 5.82 0.29
C ARG A 20 9.39 7.06 0.95
N GLU A 21 9.59 8.14 0.20
CA GLU A 21 10.08 9.42 0.74
C GLU A 21 9.10 10.03 1.74
N LEU A 22 7.79 10.01 1.46
CA LEU A 22 6.78 10.51 2.39
C LEU A 22 6.74 9.71 3.70
N LEU A 23 6.80 8.38 3.61
CA LEU A 23 6.80 7.50 4.78
C LEU A 23 8.13 7.52 5.54
N ALA A 24 9.27 7.75 4.86
CA ALA A 24 10.57 7.90 5.51
C ALA A 24 10.66 9.13 6.42
N GLY A 25 9.79 10.13 6.23
CA GLY A 25 9.66 11.28 7.13
C GLY A 25 8.84 11.00 8.40
N ILE A 26 8.22 9.82 8.49
CA ILE A 26 7.43 9.39 9.64
C ILE A 26 8.27 8.34 10.38
N ASP A 27 8.50 8.54 11.67
CA ASP A 27 9.31 7.65 12.53
C ASP A 27 8.58 6.33 12.83
N VAL A 28 8.25 5.59 11.77
CA VAL A 28 7.46 4.36 11.78
C VAL A 28 8.22 3.29 11.00
N GLU A 29 8.36 2.11 11.59
CA GLU A 29 8.90 0.95 10.90
C GLU A 29 7.85 0.38 9.93
N TYR A 30 8.22 0.25 8.66
CA TYR A 30 7.38 -0.34 7.62
C TYR A 30 8.19 -1.27 6.71
N GLU A 31 7.52 -2.26 6.15
CA GLU A 31 8.11 -3.20 5.18
C GLU A 31 7.59 -2.91 3.78
N ILE A 32 8.45 -3.06 2.77
CA ILE A 32 8.04 -2.91 1.38
C ILE A 32 7.68 -4.29 0.85
N LEU A 33 6.39 -4.50 0.60
CA LEU A 33 5.90 -5.69 -0.09
C LEU A 33 5.36 -5.25 -1.44
N THR A 34 6.01 -5.69 -2.51
CA THR A 34 5.55 -5.43 -3.88
C THR A 34 5.16 -6.75 -4.51
N LEU A 35 3.88 -6.88 -4.83
CA LEU A 35 3.43 -7.93 -5.73
C LEU A 35 3.92 -7.59 -7.15
N PRO A 36 4.71 -8.46 -7.79
CA PRO A 36 4.91 -8.35 -9.23
C PRO A 36 3.54 -8.54 -9.92
N ASP A 37 3.29 -7.77 -10.97
CA ASP A 37 2.13 -7.96 -11.86
C ASP A 37 0.75 -7.58 -11.32
N ILE A 38 0.65 -6.54 -10.48
CA ILE A 38 -0.67 -5.92 -10.26
C ILE A 38 -1.11 -5.24 -11.54
N ASP A 39 -2.11 -5.82 -12.19
CA ASP A 39 -2.77 -5.23 -13.35
C ASP A 39 -3.43 -3.88 -12.96
N GLU A 40 -2.85 -2.77 -13.41
CA GLU A 40 -3.38 -1.41 -13.22
C GLU A 40 -4.39 -1.01 -14.29
N SER A 41 -4.93 -1.97 -15.06
CA SER A 41 -6.02 -1.70 -15.98
C SER A 41 -7.29 -1.32 -15.22
N TYR A 42 -7.90 -0.23 -15.67
CA TYR A 42 -9.21 0.25 -15.23
C TYR A 42 -10.17 0.25 -16.43
N PRO A 43 -11.45 -0.04 -16.21
CA PRO A 43 -12.48 0.13 -17.23
C PRO A 43 -12.56 1.57 -17.77
N ASP A 44 -12.80 1.71 -19.08
CA ASP A 44 -12.94 3.03 -19.75
C ASP A 44 -14.24 3.77 -19.40
N ASP A 45 -15.18 3.10 -18.71
CA ASP A 45 -16.47 3.64 -18.30
C ASP A 45 -16.43 4.36 -16.94
N ILE A 46 -15.29 4.33 -16.24
CA ILE A 46 -15.12 4.97 -14.94
C ILE A 46 -14.68 6.42 -15.13
N PRO A 47 -15.30 7.40 -14.43
CA PRO A 47 -14.82 8.76 -14.41
C PRO A 47 -13.34 8.84 -14.02
N HIS A 48 -12.57 9.70 -14.70
CA HIS A 48 -11.14 9.87 -14.42
C HIS A 48 -10.83 10.20 -12.96
N GLU A 49 -11.78 10.84 -12.28
CA GLU A 49 -11.71 11.23 -10.88
C GLU A 49 -11.74 10.01 -9.93
N GLU A 50 -12.39 8.92 -10.35
CA GLU A 50 -12.54 7.69 -9.56
C GLU A 50 -11.44 6.65 -9.85
N ILE A 51 -10.70 6.81 -10.96
CA ILE A 51 -9.58 5.92 -11.33
C ILE A 51 -8.56 5.76 -10.18
N PRO A 52 -8.09 6.83 -9.51
CA PRO A 52 -7.11 6.68 -8.42
C PRO A 52 -7.65 5.85 -7.26
N GLU A 53 -8.92 6.01 -6.91
CA GLU A 53 -9.57 5.25 -5.85
C GLU A 53 -9.77 3.79 -6.28
N TYR A 54 -10.21 3.55 -7.52
CA TYR A 54 -10.37 2.21 -8.08
C TYR A 54 -9.05 1.43 -8.05
N LEU A 55 -7.97 2.05 -8.54
CA LEU A 55 -6.64 1.44 -8.54
C LEU A 55 -6.10 1.22 -7.13
N ALA A 56 -6.36 2.15 -6.20
CA ALA A 56 -5.98 1.97 -4.79
C ALA A 56 -6.70 0.76 -4.17
N LYS A 57 -8.01 0.61 -4.39
CA LYS A 57 -8.79 -0.54 -3.91
C LYS A 57 -8.35 -1.85 -4.57
N LYS A 58 -8.13 -1.86 -5.88
CA LYS A 58 -7.66 -3.04 -6.63
C LYS A 58 -6.30 -3.51 -6.11
N LYS A 59 -5.38 -2.56 -5.89
CA LYS A 59 -4.08 -2.84 -5.25
C LYS A 59 -4.30 -3.41 -3.85
N ALA A 60 -5.01 -2.71 -2.97
CA ALA A 60 -5.24 -3.17 -1.59
C ALA A 60 -5.84 -4.58 -1.54
N ALA A 61 -6.84 -4.87 -2.37
CA ALA A 61 -7.47 -6.18 -2.47
C ALA A 61 -6.48 -7.30 -2.86
N ALA A 62 -5.48 -7.01 -3.71
CA ALA A 62 -4.44 -7.98 -4.06
C ALA A 62 -3.53 -8.32 -2.87
N TYR A 63 -3.37 -7.41 -1.91
CA TYR A 63 -2.58 -7.66 -0.70
C TYR A 63 -3.39 -8.31 0.43
N ILE A 64 -4.72 -8.23 0.46
CA ILE A 64 -5.57 -8.84 1.51
C ILE A 64 -5.20 -10.32 1.78
N PRO A 65 -5.01 -11.20 0.77
CA PRO A 65 -4.63 -12.60 1.01
C PRO A 65 -3.23 -12.78 1.63
N LEU A 66 -2.37 -11.77 1.53
CA LEU A 66 -1.02 -11.76 2.10
C LEU A 66 -0.96 -11.11 3.48
N MET A 67 -2.03 -10.41 3.88
CA MET A 67 -2.14 -9.79 5.19
C MET A 67 -2.37 -10.87 6.26
N ARG A 68 -1.66 -10.74 7.37
CA ARG A 68 -1.88 -11.51 8.60
C ARG A 68 -2.69 -10.67 9.58
N ASP A 69 -3.18 -11.28 10.66
CA ASP A 69 -4.00 -10.60 11.67
C ASP A 69 -3.30 -9.38 12.32
N ASP A 70 -1.97 -9.32 12.26
CA ASP A 70 -1.13 -8.23 12.75
C ASP A 70 -0.70 -7.26 11.64
N THR A 71 -1.17 -7.41 10.40
CA THR A 71 -0.71 -6.60 9.26
C THR A 71 -1.62 -5.40 9.01
N LEU A 72 -1.01 -4.23 8.79
CA LEU A 72 -1.71 -2.97 8.45
C LEU A 72 -1.28 -2.41 7.10
#